data_AF-A0A6I0FNN2-F1
#
_entry.id   AF-A0A6I0FNN2-F1
#
_cell.length_a   1.000
_cell.length_b   1.000
_cell.length_c   1.000
_cell.angle_alpha   90.00
_cell.angle_beta   90.00
_cell.angle_gamma   90.00
#
_symmetry.space_group_name_H-M   'P 1'
#
loop_
_entity.id
_entity.type
_entity.pdbx_description
1 polymer ?
#
loop_
_entity_poly.entity_id
_entity_poly.type
_entity_poly.pdbx_seq_one_letter_code
_entity_poly.pdbx_strand_id
1 'polypeptide(L)' 'MNEAERVLADQVFMERLWEDIDVRKPGDPPTNLSALYRDLGVVGKSFEVKRAAVEEWLKDNEPIGLLALQVKRDNFGVT' A
#
# COMPACT_ATOMS: atom_id res chain seq x y z
N MET A 1 28.74 5.16 3.65
CA MET A 1 27.32 5.25 3.27
C MET A 1 26.93 6.70 3.31
N ASN A 2 26.56 7.27 2.17
CA ASN A 2 26.05 8.64 2.08
C ASN A 2 24.55 8.69 2.40
N GLU A 3 23.99 9.89 2.51
CA GLU A 3 22.58 10.10 2.89
C GLU A 3 21.60 9.47 1.89
N ALA A 4 21.90 9.56 0.59
CA ALA A 4 21.07 8.97 -0.47
C ALA A 4 21.04 7.44 -0.40
N GLU A 5 22.19 6.80 -0.13
CA GLU A 5 22.28 5.35 0.06
C GLU A 5 21.48 4.90 1.30
N ARG A 6 21.45 5.71 2.37
CA ARG A 6 20.69 5.42 3.57
C ARG A 6 19.18 5.50 3.32
N VAL A 7 18.73 6.54 2.63
CA VAL A 7 17.32 6.70 2.22
C VAL A 7 16.88 5.53 1.33
N LEU A 8 17.71 5.14 0.37
CA LEU A 8 17.41 4.01 -0.51
C LEU A 8 17.36 2.68 0.27
N ALA A 9 18.29 2.45 1.19
CA ALA A 9 18.30 1.27 2.04
C ALA A 9 17.05 1.21 2.94
N ASP A 10 16.64 2.33 3.51
CA ASP A 10 15.43 2.43 4.34
C ASP A 10 14.16 2.18 3.51
N GLN A 11 14.10 2.69 2.27
CA GLN A 11 12.99 2.40 1.35
C GLN A 11 12.91 0.91 1.01
N VAL A 12 14.03 0.28 0.62
CA VAL A 12 14.08 -1.14 0.28
C VAL A 12 13.77 -2.02 1.50
N PHE A 13 14.26 -1.64 2.69
CA PHE A 13 13.94 -2.33 3.93
C PHE A 13 12.44 -2.27 4.23
N MET A 14 11.83 -1.09 4.11
CA MET A 14 10.40 -0.92 4.33
C MET A 14 9.58 -1.70 3.30
N GLU A 15 9.93 -1.65 2.02
CA GLU A 15 9.28 -2.46 0.98
C GLU A 15 9.31 -3.94 1.33
N ARG A 16 10.49 -4.48 1.67
CA ARG A 16 10.62 -5.90 2.08
C ARG A 16 9.86 -6.22 3.35
N LEU A 17 9.89 -5.35 4.35
CA LEU A 17 9.11 -5.52 5.57
C LEU A 17 7.61 -5.59 5.26
N TRP A 18 7.12 -4.74 4.35
CA TRP A 18 5.72 -4.76 3.91
C TRP A 18 5.37 -6.04 3.16
N GLU A 19 6.31 -6.61 2.40
CA GLU A 19 6.13 -7.93 1.77
C GLU A 19 6.13 -9.08 2.78
N ASP A 20 7.00 -9.05 3.78
CA ASP A 20 7.10 -10.08 4.81
C ASP A 20 5.87 -10.11 5.74
N ILE A 21 5.25 -8.95 6.00
CA ILE A 21 3.98 -8.89 6.74
C ILE A 21 2.74 -9.04 5.86
N ASP A 22 2.92 -9.22 4.54
CA ASP A 22 1.86 -9.55 3.57
C ASP A 22 1.58 -11.07 3.52
N VAL A 23 2.05 -11.85 4.49
CA VAL A 23 1.64 -13.25 4.67
C VAL A 23 0.18 -13.27 5.11
N ARG A 24 -0.72 -13.22 4.12
CA ARG A 24 -2.17 -13.34 4.27
C ARG A 24 -2.67 -14.61 3.57
N LYS A 25 -3.76 -15.21 4.06
CA LYS A 25 -4.36 -16.33 3.34
C LYS A 25 -5.08 -15.77 2.09
N PRO A 26 -5.16 -16.55 0.99
CA PRO A 26 -6.00 -16.19 -0.14
C PRO A 26 -7.45 -15.93 0.33
N GLY A 27 -7.96 -14.73 0.07
CA GLY A 27 -9.30 -14.29 0.47
C GLY A 27 -9.36 -13.40 1.71
N ASP A 28 -8.27 -13.27 2.48
CA ASP A 28 -8.20 -12.29 3.58
C ASP A 28 -8.10 -10.85 3.03
N PRO A 29 -8.69 -9.84 3.70
CA PRO A 29 -8.56 -8.44 3.30
C PRO A 29 -7.09 -7.97 3.24
N PRO A 30 -6.76 -7.01 2.37
CA PRO A 30 -5.41 -6.46 2.29
C PRO A 30 -5.02 -5.73 3.58
N THR A 31 -3.80 -5.99 4.06
CA THR A 31 -3.31 -5.48 5.34
C THR A 31 -2.60 -4.12 5.23
N ASN A 32 -2.14 -3.76 4.03
CA ASN A 32 -1.43 -2.52 3.72
C ASN A 32 -1.61 -2.15 2.22
N LEU A 33 -1.18 -0.95 1.81
CA LEU A 33 -1.33 -0.46 0.44
C LEU A 33 -0.58 -1.30 -0.59
N SER A 34 0.59 -1.86 -0.28
CA SER A 34 1.33 -2.73 -1.20
C SER A 34 0.55 -4.01 -1.51
N ALA A 35 -0.07 -4.62 -0.49
CA ALA A 35 -0.96 -5.76 -0.64
C ALA A 35 -2.17 -5.40 -1.52
N LEU A 36 -2.81 -4.26 -1.24
CA LEU A 36 -3.93 -3.77 -2.04
C LEU A 36 -3.52 -3.49 -3.50
N TYR A 37 -2.35 -2.92 -3.74
CA TYR A 37 -1.85 -2.68 -5.11
C TYR A 37 -1.58 -3.97 -5.88
N ARG A 38 -1.16 -5.04 -5.20
CA ARG A 38 -1.04 -6.38 -5.80
C ARG A 38 -2.42 -6.92 -6.17
N ASP A 39 -3.38 -6.83 -5.26
CA ASP A 39 -4.75 -7.33 -5.47
C ASP A 39 -5.46 -6.61 -6.61
N LEU A 40 -5.22 -5.30 -6.73
CA LEU A 40 -5.74 -4.46 -7.81
C LEU A 40 -4.92 -4.55 -9.12
N GLY A 41 -3.76 -5.21 -9.10
CA GLY A 41 -2.88 -5.35 -10.28
C GLY A 41 -2.20 -4.06 -10.73
N VAL A 42 -1.93 -3.12 -9.81
CA VAL A 42 -1.43 -1.77 -10.09
C VAL A 42 -0.01 -1.47 -9.57
N VAL A 43 0.72 -2.46 -9.05
CA VAL A 43 2.07 -2.27 -8.43
C VAL A 43 3.04 -1.47 -9.30
N GLY A 44 3.08 -1.69 -10.61
CA GLY A 44 3.97 -0.98 -11.55
C GLY A 44 3.38 0.28 -12.19
N LYS A 45 2.20 0.72 -11.78
CA LYS A 45 1.50 1.88 -12.38
C LYS A 45 1.91 3.20 -11.71
N SER A 46 1.59 4.31 -12.37
CA SER A 46 1.79 5.66 -11.82
C SER A 46 0.99 5.84 -10.52
N PHE A 47 1.41 6.83 -9.72
CA PHE A 47 0.74 7.16 -8.47
C PHE A 47 -0.74 7.50 -8.68
N GLU A 48 -1.08 8.24 -9.74
CA GLU A 48 -2.45 8.61 -10.08
C GLU A 48 -3.34 7.39 -10.35
N VAL A 49 -2.82 6.40 -11.09
CA VAL A 49 -3.55 5.15 -11.37
C VAL A 49 -3.73 4.33 -10.10
N LYS A 50 -2.70 4.23 -9.26
CA LYS A 50 -2.78 3.58 -7.95
C LYS A 50 -3.82 4.25 -7.06
N ARG A 51 -3.83 5.58 -7.05
CA ARG A 51 -4.78 6.38 -6.27
C ARG A 51 -6.21 6.16 -6.68
N ALA A 52 -6.52 6.29 -7.98
CA ALA A 52 -7.86 6.05 -8.48
C ALA A 52 -8.35 4.62 -8.16
N ALA A 53 -7.46 3.62 -8.28
CA ALA A 53 -7.81 2.23 -7.98
C ALA A 53 -8.11 2.01 -6.49
N VAL A 54 -7.34 2.64 -5.58
CA VAL A 54 -7.62 2.58 -4.13
C VAL A 54 -8.91 3.31 -3.78
N GLU A 55 -9.13 4.50 -4.35
CA GLU A 55 -10.36 5.27 -4.12
C GLU A 55 -11.61 4.53 -4.61
N GLU A 56 -11.53 3.83 -5.74
CA GLU A 56 -12.61 2.97 -6.23
C GLU A 56 -12.86 1.80 -5.27
N TRP A 57 -11.80 1.10 -4.85
CA TRP A 57 -11.91 -0.02 -3.91
C TRP A 57 -12.57 0.39 -2.59
N LEU A 58 -12.26 1.59 -2.08
CA LEU A 58 -12.82 2.13 -0.84
C LEU A 58 -14.32 2.44 -0.90
N LYS A 59 -14.94 2.48 -2.09
CA LYS A 59 -16.40 2.68 -2.20
C LYS A 59 -17.19 1.49 -1.69
N ASP A 60 -16.65 0.29 -1.89
CA ASP A 60 -17.30 -0.98 -1.56
C ASP A 60 -16.66 -1.69 -0.36
N ASN A 61 -15.51 -1.20 0.12
CA ASN A 61 -14.72 -1.88 1.14
C ASN A 61 -14.26 -0.92 2.24
N GLU A 62 -14.34 -1.37 3.50
CA GLU A 62 -13.78 -0.64 4.65
C GLU A 62 -12.36 -1.16 4.96
N PRO A 63 -11.32 -0.30 4.92
CA PRO A 63 -9.97 -0.72 5.26
C PRO A 63 -9.86 -0.96 6.76
N ILE A 64 -9.09 -1.98 7.15
CA ILE A 64 -8.87 -2.33 8.56
C ILE A 64 -7.38 -2.28 8.93
N GLY A 65 -7.10 -2.17 10.22
CA GLY A 65 -5.75 -2.24 10.76
C GLY A 65 -4.79 -1.22 10.15
N LEU A 66 -3.65 -1.70 9.64
CA LEU A 66 -2.58 -0.88 9.06
C LEU A 66 -3.00 -0.18 7.76
N LEU A 67 -3.83 -0.82 6.94
CA LEU A 67 -4.34 -0.22 5.71
C LEU A 67 -5.18 1.03 6.03
N ALA A 68 -6.02 0.98 7.08
CA ALA A 68 -6.81 2.14 7.49
C ALA A 68 -5.94 3.35 7.87
N LEU A 69 -4.82 3.11 8.56
CA LEU A 69 -3.87 4.15 8.94
C LEU A 69 -3.16 4.74 7.71
N GLN A 70 -2.77 3.91 6.75
CA GLN A 70 -2.12 4.35 5.51
C GLN A 70 -3.09 5.15 4.63
N VAL A 71 -4.33 4.68 4.47
CA VAL A 71 -5.40 5.38 3.75
C VAL A 71 -5.60 6.78 4.30
N LYS A 72 -5.69 6.91 5.63
CA LYS A 72 -5.85 8.21 6.31
C LYS A 72 -4.63 9.11 6.15
N ARG A 73 -3.41 8.57 6.31
CA ARG A 73 -2.16 9.35 6.18
C ARG A 73 -1.98 9.91 4.77
N ASP A 74 -2.32 9.11 3.76
CA ASP A 74 -2.09 9.45 2.36
C ASP A 74 -3.31 10.16 1.73
N ASN A 75 -4.33 10.51 2.55
CA ASN A 75 -5.56 11.23 2.17
C ASN A 75 -6.35 10.58 1.02
N PHE A 76 -6.40 9.25 0.98
CA PHE A 76 -7.29 8.54 0.05
C PHE A 76 -8.75 8.68 0.50
N GLY A 77 -9.67 8.84 -0.45
CA GLY A 77 -11.12 8.98 -0.17
C GLY A 77 -11.56 10.36 0.36
N VAL A 78 -10.64 11.32 0.43
CA VAL A 78 -10.95 12.73 0.69
C VAL A 78 -11.01 13.45 -0.65
N THR A 79 -12.22 13.66 -1.17
CA THR A 79 -12.54 14.56 -2.29
C THR A 79 -13.20 15.82 -1.78
#